data_AF-J9E3J5-F1
#
_entry.id   AF-J9E3J5-F1
#
_cell.length_a   1.000
_cell.length_b   1.000
_cell.length_c   1.000
_cell.angle_alpha   90.00
_cell.angle_beta   90.00
_cell.angle_gamma   90.00
#
_symmetry.space_group_name_H-M   'P 1'
#
loop_
_entity.id
_entity.type
_entity.pdbx_description
1 polymer ?
#
loop_
_entity_poly.entity_id
_entity_poly.type
_entity_poly.pdbx_seq_one_letter_code
_entity_poly.pdbx_strand_id
1 'polypeptide(L)'
;MDGAFCEYTEEEKFAFLNHLHKLGVRNVEMEALSFAALFNRGNIKVAVICVSLLDRLKNDQVLLGHNDLNEFEMRIFKVISVYIKQQLKLC
;
A
#
# COMPACT_ATOMS: atom_id res chain seq x y z
N MET A 1 -6.35 15.62 5.01
CA MET A 1 -7.30 16.73 4.84
C MET A 1 -6.53 17.88 4.25
N ASP A 2 -6.09 17.70 3.02
CA ASP A 2 -4.99 18.44 2.38
C ASP A 2 -5.23 18.61 0.88
N GLY A 3 -6.42 18.22 0.40
CA GLY A 3 -6.89 18.47 -0.96
C GLY A 3 -7.58 19.84 -1.08
N ALA A 4 -7.81 20.26 -2.32
CA ALA A 4 -8.48 21.53 -2.62
C ALA A 4 -9.95 21.59 -2.13
N PHE A 5 -10.60 20.43 -2.04
CA PHE A 5 -11.98 20.30 -1.54
C PHE A 5 -11.99 19.28 -0.40
N CYS A 6 -12.70 19.61 0.69
CA CYS A 6 -12.86 18.72 1.84
C CYS A 6 -14.22 19.00 2.51
N GLU A 7 -15.16 18.09 2.30
CA GLU A 7 -16.55 18.18 2.79
C GLU A 7 -16.81 17.25 3.98
N TYR A 8 -15.76 16.85 4.69
CA TYR A 8 -15.82 15.98 5.87
C TYR A 8 -14.89 16.51 6.97
N THR A 9 -15.19 16.15 8.20
CA THR A 9 -14.44 16.48 9.42
C THR A 9 -13.32 15.49 9.70
N GLU A 10 -12.41 15.85 10.60
CA GLU A 10 -11.34 14.95 11.03
C GLU A 10 -11.90 13.72 11.76
N GLU A 11 -12.95 13.89 12.54
CA GLU A 11 -13.67 12.81 13.23
C GLU A 11 -14.27 11.81 12.24
N GLU A 12 -14.92 12.30 11.17
CA GLU A 12 -15.49 11.45 10.11
C GLU A 12 -14.39 10.68 9.36
N LYS A 13 -13.27 11.35 9.05
CA LYS A 13 -12.09 10.69 8.46
C LYS A 13 -11.61 9.55 9.36
N PHE A 14 -11.38 9.81 10.65
CA PHE A 14 -10.89 8.78 11.56
C PHE A 14 -11.92 7.68 11.82
N ALA A 15 -13.20 7.99 11.88
CA ALA A 15 -14.25 6.99 11.96
C ALA A 15 -14.19 6.03 10.76
N PHE A 16 -14.03 6.56 9.55
CA PHE A 16 -13.89 5.78 8.33
C PHE A 16 -12.61 4.93 8.33
N LEU A 17 -11.45 5.50 8.61
CA LEU A 17 -10.17 4.77 8.63
C LEU A 17 -10.16 3.67 9.71
N ASN A 18 -10.69 3.94 10.90
CA ASN A 18 -10.82 2.94 11.95
C ASN A 18 -11.80 1.82 11.58
N HIS A 19 -12.88 2.15 10.86
CA HIS A 19 -13.79 1.14 10.32
C HIS A 19 -13.08 0.22 9.31
N LEU A 20 -12.33 0.78 8.36
CA LEU A 20 -11.52 -0.01 7.42
C LEU A 20 -10.50 -0.90 8.14
N HIS A 21 -9.81 -0.37 9.14
CA HIS A 21 -8.85 -1.13 9.92
C HIS A 21 -9.51 -2.32 10.66
N LYS A 22 -10.70 -2.12 11.23
CA LYS A 22 -11.52 -3.19 11.83
C LYS A 22 -11.93 -4.27 10.83
N LEU A 23 -12.15 -3.91 9.56
CA LEU A 23 -12.44 -4.84 8.47
C LEU A 23 -11.19 -5.58 7.94
N GLY A 24 -10.00 -5.28 8.45
CA GLY A 24 -8.76 -5.95 8.05
C GLY A 24 -7.94 -5.20 7.00
N VAL A 25 -8.36 -4.00 6.56
CA VAL A 25 -7.55 -3.17 5.66
C VAL A 25 -6.29 -2.68 6.39
N ARG A 26 -5.14 -2.75 5.73
CA ARG A 26 -3.83 -2.38 6.32
C ARG A 26 -3.08 -1.31 5.53
N ASN A 27 -3.43 -1.10 4.26
CA ASN A 27 -2.87 -0.05 3.42
C ASN A 27 -3.96 0.46 2.45
N VAL A 28 -3.67 1.57 1.79
CA VAL A 28 -4.50 2.15 0.73
C VAL A 28 -3.58 2.52 -0.43
N GLU A 29 -3.93 2.07 -1.62
CA GLU A 29 -3.28 2.37 -2.91
C GLU A 29 -4.37 2.44 -3.99
N MET A 30 -4.02 2.58 -5.28
CA MET A 30 -4.99 2.96 -6.31
C MET A 30 -5.09 1.98 -7.49
N GLU A 31 -4.30 0.90 -7.49
CA GLU A 31 -4.12 0.03 -8.66
C GLU A 31 -4.56 -1.42 -8.42
N ALA A 32 -4.51 -1.92 -7.18
CA ALA A 32 -4.62 -3.34 -6.88
C ALA A 32 -5.97 -3.94 -7.27
N LEU A 33 -7.08 -3.20 -7.13
CA LEU A 33 -8.41 -3.70 -7.48
C LEU A 33 -8.50 -4.04 -8.97
N SER A 34 -8.16 -3.07 -9.83
CA SER A 34 -8.20 -3.24 -11.28
C SER A 34 -7.19 -4.28 -11.75
N PHE A 35 -5.99 -4.27 -11.16
CA PHE A 35 -4.94 -5.26 -11.43
C PHE A 35 -5.43 -6.68 -11.09
N ALA A 36 -5.87 -6.92 -9.85
CA ALA A 36 -6.34 -8.23 -9.42
C ALA A 36 -7.53 -8.73 -10.26
N ALA A 37 -8.49 -7.86 -10.57
CA ALA A 37 -9.65 -8.23 -11.39
C ALA A 37 -9.24 -8.66 -12.81
N LEU A 38 -8.33 -7.92 -13.45
CA LEU A 38 -7.84 -8.23 -14.80
C LEU A 38 -7.17 -9.61 -14.86
N PHE A 39 -6.25 -9.89 -13.95
CA PHE A 39 -5.50 -11.16 -13.97
C PHE A 39 -6.32 -12.34 -13.47
N ASN A 40 -7.26 -12.11 -12.54
CA ASN A 40 -8.23 -13.14 -12.15
C ASN A 40 -9.09 -13.57 -13.35
N ARG A 41 -9.55 -12.62 -14.18
CA ARG A 41 -10.28 -12.94 -15.43
C ARG A 41 -9.44 -13.78 -16.40
N GLY A 42 -8.13 -13.55 -16.45
CA GLY A 42 -7.19 -14.32 -17.26
C GLY A 42 -6.77 -15.67 -16.65
N ASN A 43 -7.24 -16.03 -15.45
CA ASN A 43 -6.76 -17.17 -14.67
C ASN A 43 -5.23 -17.14 -14.47
N ILE A 44 -4.66 -15.95 -14.26
CA ILE A 44 -3.24 -15.73 -14.03
C ILE A 44 -3.01 -15.47 -12.55
N LYS A 45 -2.09 -16.22 -11.94
CA LYS A 45 -1.68 -16.01 -10.54
C LYS A 45 -0.90 -14.71 -10.45
N VAL A 46 -1.35 -13.81 -9.59
CA VAL A 46 -0.69 -12.53 -9.32
C VAL A 46 -0.64 -12.22 -7.83
N ALA A 47 0.25 -11.31 -7.45
CA ALA A 47 0.34 -10.75 -6.13
C ALA A 47 0.62 -9.24 -6.23
N VAL A 48 0.14 -8.48 -5.25
CA VAL A 48 0.44 -7.06 -5.09
C VAL A 48 1.26 -6.90 -3.82
N ILE A 49 2.39 -6.20 -3.92
CA ILE A 49 3.30 -5.96 -2.81
C ILE A 49 3.55 -4.45 -2.75
N CYS A 50 3.16 -3.84 -1.63
CA CYS A 50 3.30 -2.41 -1.40
C CYS A 50 4.11 -2.16 -0.12
N VAL A 51 4.75 -1.01 -0.03
CA VAL A 51 5.19 -0.46 1.26
C VAL A 51 4.21 0.60 1.73
N SER A 52 4.15 0.81 3.04
CA SER A 52 3.44 1.96 3.61
C SER A 52 4.45 3.08 3.87
N LEU A 53 4.24 4.24 3.24
CA LEU A 53 5.10 5.42 3.39
C LEU A 53 4.65 6.35 4.52
N LEU A 54 3.42 6.16 5.02
CA LEU A 54 2.89 6.86 6.18
C LEU A 54 1.81 6.03 6.87
N ASP A 55 1.54 6.38 8.12
CA ASP A 55 0.40 5.88 8.89
C ASP A 55 -0.73 6.91 8.85
N ARG A 56 -1.78 6.61 8.08
CA ARG A 56 -2.95 7.51 7.90
C ARG A 56 -3.76 7.71 9.17
N LEU A 57 -3.58 6.86 10.19
CA LEU A 57 -4.17 7.05 11.51
C LEU A 57 -3.39 8.07 12.37
N LYS A 58 -2.23 8.53 11.92
CA LYS A 58 -1.41 9.51 12.63
C LYS A 58 -1.27 10.83 11.88
N ASN A 59 -1.11 10.79 10.56
CA ASN A 59 -0.93 11.98 9.75
C ASN A 59 -1.39 11.76 8.30
N ASP A 60 -1.58 12.84 7.54
CA ASP A 60 -1.89 12.75 6.11
C ASP A 60 -0.69 13.05 5.20
N GLN A 61 0.32 13.77 5.71
CA GLN A 61 1.51 14.08 4.94
C GLN A 61 2.59 13.01 5.09
N VAL A 62 3.25 12.69 3.98
CA VAL A 62 4.49 11.92 4.00
C VAL A 62 5.61 12.82 4.49
N LEU A 63 6.08 12.56 5.71
CA LEU A 63 7.13 13.36 6.36
C LEU A 63 8.52 12.71 6.26
N LEU A 64 8.64 11.60 5.53
CA LEU A 64 9.90 10.88 5.32
C LEU A 64 10.87 11.74 4.51
N GLY A 65 12.14 11.75 4.92
CA GLY A 65 13.21 12.36 4.13
C GLY A 65 13.48 11.57 2.85
N HIS A 66 14.18 12.18 1.89
CA HIS A 66 14.46 11.55 0.60
C HIS A 66 15.16 10.18 0.73
N ASN A 67 16.14 10.07 1.63
CA ASN A 67 16.86 8.81 1.85
C ASN A 67 15.96 7.72 2.45
N ASP A 68 15.08 8.09 3.39
CA ASP A 68 14.15 7.15 4.03
C ASP A 68 13.09 6.66 3.03
N LEU A 69 12.56 7.56 2.19
CA LEU A 69 11.64 7.20 1.10
C LEU A 69 12.24 6.13 0.20
N ASN A 70 13.46 6.38 -0.29
CA ASN A 70 14.17 5.43 -1.14
C ASN A 70 14.36 4.08 -0.41
N GLU A 71 14.79 4.11 0.85
CA GLU A 71 14.98 2.89 1.62
C GLU A 71 13.68 2.07 1.74
N PHE A 72 12.55 2.72 2.01
CA PHE A 72 11.25 2.08 2.12
C PHE A 72 10.81 1.50 0.78
N GLU A 73 10.85 2.27 -0.30
CA GLU A 73 10.51 1.79 -1.65
C GLU A 73 11.35 0.58 -2.06
N MET A 74 12.65 0.57 -1.70
CA MET A 74 13.56 -0.53 -1.98
C MET A 74 13.23 -1.84 -1.25
N ARG A 75 12.39 -1.81 -0.19
CA ARG A 75 11.98 -3.04 0.53
C ARG A 75 11.15 -3.97 -0.34
N ILE A 76 10.37 -3.44 -1.30
CA ILE A 76 9.59 -4.25 -2.26
C ILE A 76 10.55 -5.11 -3.09
N PHE A 77 11.58 -4.49 -3.64
CA PHE A 77 12.57 -5.19 -4.46
C PHE A 77 13.35 -6.23 -3.69
N LYS A 78 13.65 -5.99 -2.40
CA LYS A 78 14.30 -6.99 -1.54
C LYS A 78 13.44 -8.25 -1.39
N VAL A 79 12.15 -8.08 -1.06
CA VAL A 79 11.21 -9.21 -0.91
C VAL A 79 11.03 -9.96 -2.23
N ILE A 80 10.77 -9.23 -3.33
CA ILE A 80 10.53 -9.84 -4.64
C ILE A 80 11.77 -10.55 -5.17
N SER A 81 12.96 -9.96 -5.01
CA SER A 81 14.20 -10.58 -5.48
C SER A 81 14.49 -11.89 -4.76
N VAL A 82 14.27 -11.95 -3.44
CA VAL A 82 14.41 -13.19 -2.67
C VAL A 82 13.40 -14.23 -3.13
N TYR A 83 12.13 -13.84 -3.28
CA TYR A 83 11.08 -14.74 -3.77
C TYR A 83 11.42 -15.32 -5.15
N ILE A 84 11.84 -14.47 -6.11
CA ILE A 84 12.24 -14.91 -7.46
C ILE A 84 13.43 -15.87 -7.40
N LYS A 85 14.48 -15.56 -6.62
CA LYS A 85 15.64 -16.45 -6.46
C LYS A 85 15.23 -17.83 -5.95
N GLN A 86 14.32 -17.89 -4.98
CA GLN A 86 13.78 -19.15 -4.45
C GLN A 86 12.99 -19.93 -5.52
N GLN A 87 12.12 -19.26 -6.29
CA GLN A 87 11.37 -19.90 -7.37
C GLN A 87 12.30 -20.46 -8.47
N LEU A 88 13.41 -19.78 -8.75
CA LEU A 88 14.41 -20.18 -9.73
C LEU A 88 15.47 -21.14 -9.18
N LYS A 89 15.42 -21.51 -7.89
CA LYS A 89 16.43 -22.36 -7.22
C LYS A 89 17.86 -21.83 -7.34
N LEU A 90 18.01 -20.50 -7.25
CA LEU A 90 19.30 -19.80 -7.25
C LEU A 90 19.84 -19.58 -5.83
N CYS A 91 19.15 -20.13 -4.83
CA CYS A 91 19.55 -20.16 -3.42
C CYS A 91 19.36 -21.58 -2.89
#